data_AF-A0AAV2YLW3-F1
#
_entry.id   AF-A0AAV2YLW3-F1
#
_cell.length_a   1.000
_cell.length_b   1.000
_cell.length_c   1.000
_cell.angle_alpha   90.00
_cell.angle_beta   90.00
_cell.angle_gamma   90.00
#
_symmetry.space_group_name_H-M   'P 1'
#
loop_
_entity.id
_entity.type
_entity.pdbx_description
1 polymer ?
#
loop_
_entity_poly.entity_id
_entity_poly.type
_entity_poly.pdbx_seq_one_letter_code
_entity_poly.pdbx_strand_id
1 'polypeptide(L)'
;MVWNRVRFPNMAITFMGKNARTRLRDNQYVFRVEPNYTKNDIKEYLTKIYNIPVVKVNTMNYEGKYKRAFRGRYVYKEKDWKKAIVTVKE
;
A
#
# COMPACT_ATOMS: atom_id res chain seq x y z
N MET A 1 -4.13 -11.53 25.11
CA MET A 1 -3.94 -10.64 23.94
C MET A 1 -2.79 -11.20 23.11
N VAL A 2 -3.08 -11.87 21.99
CA VAL A 2 -2.08 -12.67 21.25
C VAL A 2 -1.28 -11.75 20.34
N TRP A 3 0.02 -11.59 20.62
CA TRP A 3 0.96 -10.93 19.71
C TRP A 3 1.30 -11.89 18.58
N ASN A 4 0.71 -11.66 17.40
CA ASN A 4 0.97 -12.49 16.22
C ASN A 4 2.38 -12.19 15.70
N ARG A 5 3.38 -12.98 16.10
CA ARG A 5 4.77 -12.82 15.63
C ARG A 5 4.93 -13.47 14.26
N VAL A 6 4.92 -12.66 13.21
CA VAL A 6 5.28 -13.09 11.85
C VAL A 6 6.80 -13.05 11.72
N ARG A 7 7.45 -14.22 11.62
CA ARG A 7 8.92 -14.32 11.47
C ARG A 7 9.39 -14.01 10.05
N PHE A 8 8.60 -14.39 9.04
CA PHE A 8 8.95 -14.23 7.63
C PHE A 8 7.78 -13.58 6.88
N PRO A 9 7.66 -12.25 6.92
CA PRO A 9 6.59 -11.56 6.20
C PRO A 9 6.86 -11.56 4.69
N ASN A 10 5.88 -11.98 3.89
CA ASN A 10 5.89 -11.87 2.43
C ASN A 10 4.94 -10.76 1.98
N MET A 11 5.26 -9.51 2.33
CA MET A 11 4.44 -8.35 1.99
C MET A 11 5.00 -7.61 0.78
N ALA A 12 4.33 -7.74 -0.36
CA ALA A 12 4.64 -6.95 -1.55
C ALA A 12 4.15 -5.51 -1.36
N ILE A 13 5.09 -4.58 -1.17
CA ILE A 13 4.83 -3.13 -1.15
C ILE A 13 5.57 -2.49 -2.31
N THR A 14 4.87 -1.64 -3.06
CA THR A 14 5.47 -0.82 -4.11
C THR A 14 5.42 0.65 -3.70
N PHE A 15 6.57 1.31 -3.64
CA PHE A 15 6.64 2.76 -3.43
C PHE A 15 6.16 3.48 -4.70
N MET A 16 5.17 4.35 -4.56
CA MET A 16 4.59 5.11 -5.66
C MET A 16 5.12 6.56 -5.74
N GLY A 17 5.85 7.03 -4.72
CA GLY A 17 6.29 8.42 -4.64
C GLY A 17 5.18 9.39 -4.21
N LYS A 18 5.30 10.66 -4.62
CA LYS A 18 4.29 11.70 -4.42
C LYS A 18 3.46 11.82 -5.71
N ASN A 19 2.17 11.49 -5.66
CA ASN A 19 1.30 11.67 -6.83
C ASN A 19 0.95 13.16 -7.00
N ALA A 20 1.30 13.78 -8.12
CA ALA A 20 1.04 15.19 -8.42
C ALA A 20 -0.44 15.62 -8.27
N ARG A 21 -1.39 14.67 -8.41
CA ARG A 21 -2.83 14.91 -8.26
C ARG A 21 -3.35 14.86 -6.82
N THR A 22 -2.54 14.41 -5.87
CA THR A 22 -2.88 14.37 -4.44
C THR A 22 -2.03 15.42 -3.74
N ARG A 23 -2.64 16.45 -3.14
CA ARG A 23 -1.93 17.42 -2.30
C ARG A 23 -1.44 16.71 -1.03
N LEU A 24 -0.22 16.20 -1.09
CA LEU A 24 0.46 15.54 0.02
C LEU A 24 1.39 16.53 0.70
N ARG A 25 1.52 16.42 2.02
CA ARG A 25 2.57 17.13 2.77
C ARG A 25 3.93 16.51 2.46
N ASP A 26 5.01 17.22 2.78
CA ASP A 26 6.34 16.77 2.41
C ASP A 26 6.78 15.48 3.08
N ASN A 27 6.32 15.24 4.30
CA ASN A 27 6.53 14.02 5.07
C ASN A 27 5.52 12.90 4.76
N GLN A 28 4.80 12.99 3.64
CA GLN A 28 3.82 11.98 3.25
C GLN A 28 4.23 11.24 1.97
N TYR A 29 4.10 9.92 2.04
CA TYR A 29 4.53 9.00 1.00
C TYR A 29 3.41 8.04 0.64
N VAL A 30 3.33 7.66 -0.64
CA VAL A 30 2.31 6.74 -1.14
C VAL A 30 2.92 5.38 -1.45
N PHE A 31 2.24 4.35 -0.98
CA PHE A 31 2.55 2.96 -1.27
C PHE A 31 1.34 2.26 -1.86
N ARG A 32 1.59 1.36 -2.82
CA ARG A 32 0.63 0.36 -3.29
C ARG A 32 0.89 -0.92 -2.50
N VAL A 33 -0.15 -1.42 -1.85
CA VAL A 33 -0.13 -2.64 -1.05
C VAL A 33 -1.29 -3.55 -1.44
N GLU A 34 -1.24 -4.81 -1.05
CA GLU A 34 -2.35 -5.72 -1.28
C GLU A 34 -3.58 -5.37 -0.39
N PRO A 35 -4.81 -5.66 -0.85
CA PRO A 35 -6.04 -5.34 -0.11
C PRO A 35 -6.21 -6.09 1.22
N ASN A 36 -5.55 -7.23 1.41
CA ASN A 36 -5.60 -8.04 2.63
C ASN A 36 -4.88 -7.38 3.83
N TYR A 37 -3.89 -6.51 3.62
CA TYR A 37 -3.11 -5.90 4.70
C TYR A 37 -3.87 -4.82 5.45
N THR A 38 -3.85 -4.88 6.78
CA THR A 38 -4.44 -3.85 7.64
C THR A 38 -3.50 -2.64 7.79
N LYS A 39 -4.03 -1.53 8.31
CA LYS A 39 -3.22 -0.32 8.62
C LYS A 39 -2.09 -0.64 9.61
N ASN A 40 -2.35 -1.54 10.56
CA ASN A 40 -1.39 -1.92 11.59
C ASN A 40 -0.26 -2.75 10.98
N ASP A 41 -0.59 -3.70 10.09
CA ASP A 41 0.41 -4.50 9.38
C ASP A 41 1.35 -3.63 8.57
N ILE A 42 0.81 -2.65 7.82
CA ILE A 42 1.60 -1.71 7.02
C ILE A 42 2.53 -0.89 7.92
N LYS A 43 2.02 -0.37 9.05
CA LYS A 43 2.82 0.41 10.00
C LYS A 43 3.94 -0.44 10.59
N GLU A 44 3.62 -1.64 11.06
CA GLU A 44 4.58 -2.56 11.67
C GLU A 44 5.65 -3.01 10.67
N TYR A 45 5.25 -3.33 9.44
CA TYR A 45 6.18 -3.74 8.38
C TYR A 45 7.16 -2.60 8.03
N LEU A 46 6.66 -1.39 7.81
CA LEU A 46 7.52 -0.23 7.50
C LEU A 46 8.46 0.15 8.66
N THR A 47 7.97 0.04 9.90
CA THR A 47 8.80 0.37 11.06
C THR A 47 9.78 -0.73 11.43
N LYS A 48 9.43 -2.01 11.32
CA LYS A 48 10.32 -3.11 11.73
C LYS A 48 11.28 -3.55 10.63
N ILE A 49 10.82 -3.61 9.39
CA ILE A 49 11.63 -4.10 8.27
C ILE A 49 12.48 -2.98 7.67
N TYR A 50 11.90 -1.78 7.52
CA TYR A 50 12.60 -0.63 6.92
C TYR A 50 13.09 0.40 7.94
N ASN A 51 12.83 0.20 9.24
CA ASN A 51 13.24 1.12 10.31
C ASN A 51 12.75 2.58 10.12
N ILE A 52 11.58 2.76 9.50
CA ILE A 52 11.01 4.09 9.22
C ILE A 52 10.12 4.54 10.40
N PRO A 53 10.28 5.79 10.90
CA PRO A 53 9.43 6.32 11.97
C PRO A 53 8.05 6.71 11.43
N VAL A 54 7.14 5.74 11.35
CA VAL A 54 5.77 5.95 10.85
C VAL A 54 4.87 6.52 11.95
N VAL A 55 4.38 7.74 11.73
CA VAL A 55 3.43 8.41 12.63
C VAL A 55 2.02 7.92 12.37
N LYS A 56 1.58 7.98 11.11
CA LYS A 56 0.18 7.72 10.72
C LYS A 56 0.11 7.00 9.38
N VAL A 57 -0.88 6.11 9.26
CA VAL A 57 -1.19 5.42 8.01
C VAL A 57 -2.67 5.63 7.66
N ASN A 58 -2.92 6.13 6.45
CA ASN A 58 -4.24 6.28 5.86
C ASN A 58 -4.35 5.34 4.66
N THR A 59 -5.38 4.49 4.63
CA THR A 59 -5.56 3.51 3.56
C THR A 59 -6.84 3.75 2.78
N MET A 60 -6.83 3.45 1.49
CA MET A 60 -8.00 3.45 0.61
C MET A 60 -7.96 2.21 -0.28
N ASN A 61 -9.08 1.52 -0.43
CA ASN A 61 -9.20 0.38 -1.34
C ASN A 61 -9.51 0.90 -2.75
N TYR A 62 -8.81 0.36 -3.75
CA TYR A 62 -9.00 0.67 -5.14
C TYR A 62 -9.36 -0.60 -5.90
N GLU A 63 -10.50 -0.56 -6.58
CA GLU A 63 -10.89 -1.61 -7.50
C GLU A 63 -10.02 -1.55 -8.76
N GLY A 64 -9.53 -2.71 -9.18
CA GLY A 64 -8.81 -2.88 -10.43
C GLY A 64 -9.73 -2.65 -11.62
N LYS A 65 -9.20 -1.98 -12.64
CA LYS A 65 -9.98 -1.65 -13.84
C LYS A 65 -10.15 -2.88 -14.72
N TYR A 66 -11.33 -3.00 -15.33
CA TYR A 66 -11.52 -3.95 -16.44
C TYR A 66 -10.79 -3.44 -17.68
N LYS A 67 -9.93 -4.28 -18.23
CA LYS A 67 -9.15 -4.02 -19.44
C LYS A 67 -9.46 -5.06 -20.50
N ARG A 68 -9.27 -4.67 -21.76
CA ARG A 68 -9.42 -5.55 -22.91
C ARG A 68 -8.04 -5.94 -23.44
N ALA A 69 -7.81 -7.24 -23.62
CA ALA A 69 -6.60 -7.79 -24.23
C ALA A 69 -6.90 -8.34 -25.63
N PHE A 70 -5.84 -8.60 -26.40
CA PHE A 70 -5.87 -9.26 -27.70
C PHE A 70 -6.91 -8.64 -28.66
N ARG A 71 -6.78 -7.34 -28.91
CA ARG A 71 -7.71 -6.55 -29.77
C ARG A 71 -9.18 -6.67 -29.37
N GLY A 72 -9.48 -6.85 -28.08
CA GLY A 72 -10.85 -6.89 -27.56
C GLY A 72 -11.44 -8.28 -27.38
N ARG A 73 -10.71 -9.35 -27.71
CA ARG A 73 -11.22 -10.73 -27.57
C ARG A 73 -11.33 -11.20 -26.12
N TYR A 74 -10.54 -10.64 -25.21
CA TYR A 74 -10.55 -11.01 -23.80
C TYR A 74 -10.75 -9.79 -22.92
N VAL A 75 -11.64 -9.91 -21.92
CA VAL A 75 -11.78 -8.95 -20.83
C VAL A 75 -11.14 -9.55 -19.59
N TYR A 76 -10.24 -8.81 -18.96
CA TYR A 76 -9.67 -9.19 -17.67
C TYR A 76 -9.74 -8.02 -16.70
N LYS A 77 -9.83 -8.32 -15.41
CA LYS A 77 -9.77 -7.32 -14.34
C LYS A 77 -8.34 -7.20 -13.85
N GLU A 78 -7.83 -5.98 -13.75
CA GLU A 78 -6.58 -5.76 -13.02
C GLU A 78 -6.73 -6.14 -11.54
N LYS A 79 -5.62 -6.49 -10.88
CA LYS A 79 -5.65 -6.84 -9.46
C LYS A 79 -6.07 -5.61 -8.63
N ASP A 80 -7.09 -5.81 -7.80
CA ASP A 80 -7.49 -4.86 -6.76
C ASP A 80 -6.30 -4.56 -5.86
N TRP A 81 -6.19 -3.32 -5.41
CA TRP A 81 -5.07 -2.89 -4.59
C TRP A 81 -5.50 -1.88 -3.55
N LYS A 82 -4.66 -1.67 -2.56
CA LYS A 82 -4.88 -0.71 -1.49
C LYS A 82 -3.80 0.36 -1.57
N LYS A 83 -4.22 1.62 -1.58
CA LYS A 83 -3.32 2.77 -1.47
C LYS A 83 -3.09 3.03 0.00
N ALA A 84 -1.83 3.08 0.41
CA ALA A 84 -1.44 3.50 1.75
C ALA A 84 -0.71 4.84 1.64
N ILE A 85 -1.26 5.87 2.28
CA ILE A 85 -0.60 7.16 2.49
C ILE A 85 0.00 7.09 3.89
N VAL A 86 1.32 7.20 3.95
CA VAL A 86 2.10 7.05 5.18
C VAL A 86 2.71 8.39 5.51
N THR A 87 2.42 8.88 6.72
CA THR A 87 3.08 10.05 7.30
C THR A 87 4.24 9.59 8.14
N VAL A 88 5.44 10.06 7.81
CA VAL A 88 6.65 9.82 8.61
C VAL A 88 6.92 11.00 9.53
N LYS A 89 7.61 10.74 10.64
CA LYS A 89 8.22 11.79 11.45
C LYS A 89 9.42 12.32 10.67
N GLU A 90 9.56 13.65 10.60
CA GLU A 90 10.83 14.26 10.17
C GLU A 90 11.98 13.80 11.07
#